data_AF-A0A6I6SNS6-F1
#
_entry.id   AF-A0A6I6SNS6-F1
#
_cell.length_a   1.000
_cell.length_b   1.000
_cell.length_c   1.000
_cell.angle_alpha   90.00
_cell.angle_beta   90.00
_cell.angle_gamma   90.00
#
_symmetry.space_group_name_H-M   'P 1'
#
loop_
_entity.id
_entity.type
_entity.pdbx_description
1 polymer ?
#
loop_
_entity_poly.entity_id
_entity_poly.type
_entity_poly.pdbx_seq_one_letter_code
_entity_poly.pdbx_strand_id
1 'polypeptide(L)' 'MLQTQTFEAWITPLLIGGLILFMGFIIWDLAKKSQAGRFGTIMLFVVLGAGMMGYIFKVVITWLMESGGI' A
#
# COMPACT_ATOMS: atom_id res chain seq x y z
N MET A 1 27.31 -10.08 14.99
CA MET A 1 26.59 -8.81 15.23
C MET A 1 26.04 -8.19 13.94
N LEU A 2 26.84 -7.87 12.91
CA LEU A 2 26.30 -7.20 11.70
C LEU A 2 25.11 -7.91 11.03
N GLN A 3 25.17 -9.23 10.86
CA GLN A 3 24.15 -10.00 10.13
C GLN A 3 22.77 -10.07 10.81
N THR A 4 22.67 -9.78 12.11
CA THR A 4 21.37 -9.64 12.78
C THR A 4 20.82 -8.22 12.62
N GLN A 5 21.67 -7.19 12.70
CA GLN A 5 21.26 -5.80 12.45
C GLN A 5 20.70 -5.59 11.03
N THR A 6 21.30 -6.22 10.01
CA THR A 6 20.76 -6.18 8.64
C THR A 6 19.45 -6.95 8.50
N PHE A 7 19.24 -8.03 9.25
CA PHE A 7 17.99 -8.79 9.23
C PHE A 7 16.85 -7.98 9.87
N GLU A 8 17.08 -7.46 11.08
CA GLU A 8 16.16 -6.56 11.81
C GLU A 8 15.73 -5.36 10.94
N ALA A 9 16.69 -4.68 10.32
CA ALA A 9 16.47 -3.46 9.54
C ALA A 9 15.60 -3.66 8.29
N TRP A 10 15.54 -4.87 7.72
CA TRP A 10 14.67 -5.19 6.58
C TRP A 10 13.35 -5.82 7.01
N ILE A 11 13.37 -6.69 8.05
CA ILE A 11 12.17 -7.42 8.44
C ILE A 11 11.21 -6.58 9.28
N THR A 12 11.70 -5.65 10.10
CA THR A 12 10.82 -4.75 10.89
C THR A 12 9.95 -3.83 10.03
N PRO A 13 10.46 -3.09 9.01
CA PRO A 13 9.59 -2.28 8.14
C PRO A 13 8.69 -3.13 7.24
N LEU A 14 9.12 -4.35 6.84
CA LEU A 14 8.26 -5.29 6.10
C LEU A 14 7.07 -5.77 6.96
N LEU A 15 7.33 -6.17 8.21
CA LEU A 15 6.29 -6.67 9.11
C LEU A 15 5.31 -5.56 9.52
N ILE A 16 5.83 -4.39 9.88
CA ILE A 16 5.02 -3.22 10.27
C ILE A 16 4.26 -2.67 9.06
N GLY A 17 4.91 -2.53 7.90
CA GLY A 17 4.27 -2.10 6.66
C GLY A 17 3.18 -3.06 6.19
N GLY A 18 3.44 -4.37 6.28
CA GLY A 18 2.43 -5.41 6.01
C GLY A 18 1.23 -5.34 6.96
N LEU A 19 1.45 -5.11 8.25
CA LEU A 19 0.38 -4.96 9.25
C LEU A 19 -0.48 -3.70 9.02
N ILE A 20 0.15 -2.57 8.70
CA ILE A 20 -0.55 -1.32 8.35
C ILE A 20 -1.36 -1.49 7.06
N LEU A 21 -0.79 -2.13 6.04
CA LEU A 21 -1.47 -2.41 4.77
C LEU A 21 -2.63 -3.40 4.97
N PHE A 22 -2.48 -4.38 5.88
CA PHE A 22 -3.55 -5.28 6.29
C PHE A 22 -4.67 -4.56 7.05
N MET A 23 -4.36 -3.59 7.93
CA MET A 23 -5.39 -2.71 8.51
C MET A 23 -6.14 -1.90 7.44
N GLY A 24 -5.42 -1.32 6.47
CA GLY A 24 -6.03 -0.66 5.31
C GLY A 24 -6.94 -1.61 4.52
N PHE A 25 -6.54 -2.86 4.34
CA PHE A 25 -7.32 -3.91 3.67
C PHE A 25 -8.50 -4.43 4.50
N ILE A 26 -8.45 -4.37 5.83
CA ILE A 26 -9.63 -4.67 6.68
C ILE A 26 -10.67 -3.56 6.56
N ILE A 27 -10.24 -2.28 6.59
CA ILE A 27 -11.13 -1.15 6.31
C ILE A 27 -11.70 -1.28 4.87
N TRP A 28 -10.93 -1.87 3.95
CA TRP A 28 -11.33 -2.18 2.57
C TRP A 28 -12.52 -3.15 2.48
N ASP A 29 -12.44 -4.32 3.12
CA ASP A 29 -13.56 -5.26 3.14
C ASP A 29 -14.72 -4.71 3.96
N LEU A 30 -14.46 -4.24 5.19
CA LEU A 30 -15.48 -3.86 6.15
C LEU A 30 -16.42 -2.80 5.58
N ALA A 31 -15.89 -1.72 5.01
CA ALA A 31 -16.69 -0.61 4.54
C ALA A 31 -17.37 -0.92 3.17
N LYS A 32 -16.83 -1.83 2.36
CA LYS A 32 -17.49 -2.39 1.17
C LYS A 32 -18.66 -3.32 1.53
N LYS A 33 -18.53 -4.07 2.63
CA LYS A 33 -19.47 -5.09 3.11
C LYS A 33 -20.60 -4.51 3.97
N SER A 34 -20.32 -3.45 4.73
CA SER A 34 -21.22 -2.84 5.72
C SER A 34 -22.33 -1.94 5.13
N GLN A 35 -22.48 -1.86 3.79
CA GLN A 35 -23.42 -0.92 3.14
C GLN A 35 -23.23 0.54 3.60
N ALA A 36 -21.98 0.97 3.84
CA ALA A 36 -21.66 2.29 4.37
C ALA A 36 -22.23 3.40 3.47
N GLY A 37 -23.35 4.00 3.92
CA GLY A 37 -24.38 4.54 3.03
C GLY A 37 -23.89 5.54 1.98
N ARG A 38 -24.06 5.18 0.70
CA ARG A 38 -23.84 5.91 -0.57
C ARG A 38 -22.57 6.78 -0.68
N PHE A 39 -22.41 7.78 0.18
CA PHE A 39 -21.17 8.53 0.37
C PHE A 39 -20.00 7.63 0.78
N GLY A 40 -20.23 6.68 1.70
CA GLY A 40 -19.18 5.76 2.17
C GLY A 40 -18.57 4.96 1.02
N THR A 41 -19.41 4.27 0.24
CA THR A 41 -18.99 3.51 -0.95
C THR A 41 -18.21 4.35 -1.97
N ILE A 42 -18.55 5.63 -2.15
CA ILE A 42 -17.84 6.54 -3.06
C ILE A 42 -16.46 6.92 -2.50
N MET A 43 -16.39 7.35 -1.24
CA MET A 43 -15.12 7.73 -0.61
C MET A 43 -14.15 6.55 -0.55
N LEU A 44 -14.67 5.34 -0.37
CA LEU A 44 -13.92 4.12 -0.59
C LEU A 44 -13.42 4.00 -2.03
N PHE A 45 -14.31 4.00 -3.03
CA PHE A 45 -13.91 3.80 -4.43
C PHE A 45 -12.80 4.77 -4.88
N VAL A 46 -12.80 6.00 -4.36
CA VAL A 46 -11.70 6.96 -4.50
C VAL A 46 -10.43 6.52 -3.76
N VAL A 47 -10.48 6.11 -2.49
CA VAL A 47 -9.30 5.69 -1.70
C VAL A 47 -8.59 4.46 -2.28
N LEU A 48 -9.30 3.37 -2.65
CA LEU A 48 -8.61 2.21 -3.27
C LEU A 48 -8.18 2.53 -4.71
N GLY A 49 -8.99 3.31 -5.44
CA GLY A 49 -8.65 3.75 -6.80
C GLY A 49 -7.34 4.56 -6.80
N ALA A 50 -7.25 5.57 -5.94
CA ALA A 50 -6.06 6.40 -5.77
C ALA A 50 -4.88 5.64 -5.18
N GLY A 51 -5.10 4.72 -4.23
CA GLY A 51 -4.03 3.87 -3.67
C GLY A 51 -3.42 2.94 -4.73
N MET A 52 -4.26 2.30 -5.54
CA MET A 52 -3.80 1.43 -6.62
C MET A 52 -3.16 2.23 -7.77
N MET A 53 -3.74 3.39 -8.15
CA MET A 53 -3.10 4.31 -9.11
C MET A 53 -1.75 4.80 -8.59
N GLY A 54 -1.65 5.22 -7.33
CA GLY A 54 -0.42 5.73 -6.73
C GLY A 54 0.70 4.69 -6.72
N TYR A 55 0.37 3.44 -6.43
CA TYR A 55 1.32 2.33 -6.56
C TYR A 55 1.75 2.10 -8.01
N ILE A 56 0.80 2.08 -8.96
CA ILE A 56 1.08 1.92 -10.39
C ILE A 56 1.97 3.08 -10.91
N PHE A 57 1.65 4.33 -10.56
CA PHE A 57 2.48 5.49 -10.90
C PHE A 57 3.88 5.37 -10.31
N LYS A 58 4.03 4.93 -9.05
CA LYS A 58 5.35 4.71 -8.46
C LYS A 58 6.15 3.66 -9.23
N VAL A 59 5.53 2.51 -9.57
CA VAL A 59 6.17 1.46 -10.37
C VAL A 59 6.56 1.97 -11.75
N VAL A 60 5.66 2.66 -12.47
CA VAL A 60 5.92 3.21 -13.80
C VAL A 60 7.03 4.27 -13.78
N ILE A 61 7.06 5.14 -12.76
CA ILE A 61 8.12 6.15 -12.61
C ILE A 61 9.46 5.49 -12.27
N THR A 62 9.51 4.50 -11.38
CA THR A 62 10.74 3.74 -11.11
C THR A 62 11.23 3.04 -12.38
N TRP A 63 10.35 2.37 -13.12
CA TRP A 63 10.70 1.66 -14.35
C TRP A 63 11.16 2.59 -15.48
N LEU A 64 10.56 3.78 -15.60
CA LEU A 64 11.00 4.83 -16.52
C LEU A 64 12.32 5.48 -16.10
N MET A 65 12.64 5.51 -14.80
CA MET A 65 13.93 5.99 -14.29
C MET A 65 15.03 4.97 -14.60
N GLU A 66 14.82 3.69 -14.23
CA GLU A 66 15.71 2.56 -14.54
C GLU A 66 15.92 2.36 -16.05
N SER A 67 14.90 2.63 -16.88
CA SER A 67 15.00 2.55 -18.35
C SER A 67 15.46 3.85 -19.03
N GLY A 68 15.47 4.98 -18.31
CA GLY A 68 15.62 6.32 -18.86
C GLY A 68 17.00 6.93 -18.71
N GLY A 69 17.77 6.54 -17.68
CA GLY A 69 19.17 6.92 -17.57
C GLY A 69 19.82 6.63 -16.20
N ILE A 70 21.11 6.25 -16.30
CA ILE A 70 22.13 6.04 -15.24
C ILE A 70 21.80 5.05 -14.12
#